data_AF-A0A654EXH3-F1
#
_entry.id   AF-A0A654EXH3-F1
#
_cell.length_a   1.000
_cell.length_b   1.000
_cell.length_c   1.000
_cell.angle_alpha   90.00
_cell.angle_beta   90.00
_cell.angle_gamma   90.00
#
_symmetry.space_group_name_H-M   'P 1'
#
loop_
_entity.id
_entity.type
_entity.pdbx_description
1 polymer ?
#
loop_
_entity_poly.entity_id
_entity_poly.type
_entity_poly.pdbx_seq_one_letter_code
_entity_poly.pdbx_strand_id
1 'polypeptide(L)'
;MDNAVVKRSSPSSNISEVISKFAKVCKFRSIGVFPDQKSNSNEILVDDKAKETEICDFNHKPSSMIQTFSWDDGEISKLFDIVSSLKLAYLEFQQAHLPYDPDKIIEADNLVVSQLEALRRIKRLYLKTIQLNAKKTEIAASCLDRLRYEIEVNEKHLEKLKAQVRAKESEIHSLIKKQECLVAENRKLENRIVSVSSFEFAFRAASKSVHDFAKPLITLMKATDWNLEKAVESIVGNVTFAKTSDKKYAFESYIVRRMFHGIKLNPCDVTELMSFDDPLDALTAFSDSAFSRFCGQKYLLVVHPSMEASFFGNLDMRGLVLLGKHPRTMFYQIFAKMAKWVWILGSFAASLDLKAKIFVVRRGTSFSGVYMESVVGDEKEDGRGDLSVEFVTMPGFKIGDSVFKSQVYLSKT
;
A
#
# COMPACT_ATOMS: atom_id res chain seq x y z
N MET A 1 -17.26 20.06 53.92
CA MET A 1 -17.95 18.97 53.18
C MET A 1 -18.57 19.59 51.93
N ASP A 2 -17.80 20.17 51.02
CA ASP A 2 -16.80 19.58 50.11
C ASP A 2 -17.38 18.53 49.17
N ASN A 3 -17.49 18.92 47.88
CA ASN A 3 -17.14 18.17 46.67
C ASN A 3 -17.64 18.97 45.45
N ALA A 4 -16.88 19.92 44.91
CA ALA A 4 -15.74 19.77 44.00
C ALA A 4 -16.14 19.25 42.60
N VAL A 5 -16.44 20.20 41.71
CA VAL A 5 -16.52 20.02 40.26
C VAL A 5 -15.10 19.99 39.70
N VAL A 6 -14.70 18.86 39.10
CA VAL A 6 -13.38 18.68 38.48
C VAL A 6 -13.38 19.33 37.08
N LYS A 7 -12.78 20.51 36.96
CA LYS A 7 -12.24 21.02 35.69
C LYS A 7 -10.78 20.59 35.59
N ARG A 8 -10.44 19.78 34.58
CA ARG A 8 -9.06 19.46 34.23
C ARG A 8 -8.44 20.66 33.50
N SER A 9 -7.44 21.28 34.11
CA SER A 9 -6.50 22.21 33.51
C SER A 9 -5.47 21.45 32.67
N SER A 10 -5.30 21.85 31.41
CA SER A 10 -4.15 21.46 30.58
C SER A 10 -2.91 22.28 30.97
N PRO A 11 -1.71 21.68 31.08
CA PRO A 11 -0.48 22.44 31.24
C PRO A 11 -0.05 23.05 29.89
N SER A 12 0.32 24.32 29.94
CA SER A 12 0.83 25.14 28.84
C SER A 12 2.14 24.58 28.27
N SER A 13 2.17 24.40 26.95
CA SER A 13 3.30 23.85 26.20
C SER A 13 4.43 24.87 26.02
N ASN A 14 5.62 24.56 26.54
CA ASN A 14 6.92 25.25 26.40
C ASN A 14 7.49 25.29 24.96
N ILE A 15 6.65 25.11 23.94
CA ILE A 15 7.06 24.96 22.54
C ILE A 15 7.42 26.31 21.93
N SER A 16 6.71 27.38 22.31
CA SER A 16 6.92 28.74 21.80
C SER A 16 8.31 29.31 22.17
N GLU A 17 8.78 29.01 23.38
CA GLU A 17 10.06 29.54 23.88
C GLU A 17 11.26 28.85 23.21
N VAL A 18 11.14 27.55 22.93
CA VAL A 18 12.16 26.76 22.24
C VAL A 18 12.29 27.17 20.77
N ILE A 19 11.17 27.40 20.09
CA ILE A 19 11.15 27.88 18.69
C ILE A 19 11.76 29.28 18.57
N SER A 20 11.53 30.16 19.56
CA SER A 20 12.09 31.52 19.56
C SER A 20 13.62 31.54 19.71
N LYS A 21 14.20 30.58 20.45
CA LYS A 21 15.64 30.42 20.62
C LYS A 21 16.29 29.82 19.37
N PHE A 22 15.62 28.88 18.71
CA PHE A 22 16.10 28.27 17.46
C PHE A 22 16.12 29.26 16.27
N ALA A 23 15.10 30.12 16.18
CA ALA A 23 15.01 31.16 15.15
C ALA A 23 16.08 32.26 15.26
N LYS A 24 16.67 32.47 16.45
CA LYS A 24 17.79 33.41 16.65
C LYS A 24 19.14 32.84 16.22
N VAL A 25 19.31 31.51 16.19
CA VAL A 25 20.58 30.85 15.87
C VAL A 25 20.76 30.65 14.35
N CYS A 26 19.67 30.62 13.57
CA CYS A 26 19.74 30.34 12.13
C CYS A 26 19.88 31.57 11.20
N LYS A 27 20.21 32.76 11.72
CA LYS A 27 20.48 33.95 10.87
C LYS A 27 21.93 33.96 10.38
N PHE A 28 22.24 33.12 9.40
CA PHE A 28 23.38 33.37 8.50
C PHE A 28 22.89 33.97 7.18
N ARG A 29 23.54 35.05 6.76
CA ARG A 29 23.25 35.88 5.59
C ARG A 29 23.30 35.05 4.31
N SER A 30 22.16 34.97 3.64
CA SER A 30 22.07 34.68 2.21
C SER A 30 22.49 35.93 1.41
N ILE A 31 23.52 35.82 0.57
CA ILE A 31 23.63 36.66 -0.62
C ILE A 31 22.87 35.91 -1.70
N GLY A 32 21.77 36.50 -2.16
CA GLY A 32 20.77 35.83 -2.99
C GLY A 32 21.22 35.67 -4.44
N VAL A 33 20.71 34.62 -5.08
CA VAL A 33 19.72 34.70 -6.17
C VAL A 33 18.84 33.44 -6.10
N PHE A 34 17.53 33.61 -6.00
CA PHE A 34 16.47 32.59 -6.17
C PHE A 34 15.37 33.24 -7.06
N PRO A 35 14.38 32.54 -7.69
CA PRO A 35 13.71 31.29 -7.23
C PRO A 35 13.26 30.33 -8.39
N ASP A 36 12.50 29.21 -8.27
CA ASP A 36 11.50 28.78 -7.27
C ASP A 36 11.08 27.28 -7.36
N GLN A 37 10.72 26.71 -6.18
CA GLN A 37 9.74 25.63 -5.83
C GLN A 37 9.76 24.23 -6.52
N LYS A 38 9.52 23.07 -5.87
CA LYS A 38 9.05 22.66 -4.52
C LYS A 38 9.24 21.13 -4.42
N SER A 39 9.64 20.56 -3.28
CA SER A 39 9.26 19.16 -2.94
C SER A 39 9.26 18.91 -1.43
N ASN A 40 8.25 18.14 -1.03
CA ASN A 40 7.89 17.77 0.34
C ASN A 40 8.93 16.85 1.00
N SER A 41 9.08 17.06 2.30
CA SER A 41 9.80 16.23 3.27
C SER A 41 8.99 15.01 3.71
N ASN A 42 9.70 13.93 4.06
CA ASN A 42 9.35 13.03 5.16
C ASN A 42 10.64 12.63 5.86
N GLU A 43 10.68 12.88 7.17
CA GLU A 43 11.79 12.65 8.10
C GLU A 43 11.83 11.19 8.58
N ILE A 44 13.04 10.63 8.77
CA ILE A 44 13.31 9.63 9.82
C ILE A 44 14.67 9.96 10.46
N LEU A 45 14.62 10.05 11.79
CA LEU A 45 15.71 10.29 12.74
C LEU A 45 16.67 9.09 12.84
N VAL A 46 17.97 9.36 12.96
CA VAL A 46 18.94 8.42 13.53
C VAL A 46 19.74 9.13 14.63
N ASP A 47 19.75 8.46 15.78
CA ASP A 47 20.42 8.76 17.04
C ASP A 47 21.95 8.63 16.89
N ASP A 48 22.70 9.69 17.20
CA ASP A 48 24.16 9.71 17.16
C ASP A 48 24.72 9.86 18.58
N LYS A 49 25.27 8.76 19.13
CA LYS A 49 26.20 8.81 20.25
C LYS A 49 27.55 9.31 19.75
N ALA A 50 27.74 10.63 19.78
CA ALA A 50 29.04 11.26 19.60
C ALA A 50 29.97 10.89 20.77
N LYS A 51 31.09 10.21 20.45
CA LYS A 51 32.30 10.29 21.27
C LYS A 51 33.06 11.51 20.78
N GLU A 52 33.14 12.50 21.65
CA GLU A 52 34.02 13.65 21.52
C GLU A 52 35.46 13.17 21.31
N THR A 53 36.05 13.51 20.17
CA THR A 53 37.51 13.59 20.03
C THR A 53 37.87 15.06 20.03
N GLU A 54 38.61 15.42 21.07
CA GLU A 54 39.23 16.73 21.31
C GLU A 54 39.83 17.29 20.01
N ILE A 55 39.29 18.43 19.59
CA ILE A 55 39.93 19.29 18.62
C ILE A 55 41.14 19.89 19.33
N CYS A 56 42.36 19.48 18.95
CA CYS A 56 43.56 20.19 19.34
C CYS A 56 43.51 21.60 18.75
N ASP A 57 43.18 22.53 19.63
CA ASP A 57 43.18 23.97 19.44
C ASP A 57 44.59 24.43 19.03
N PHE A 58 44.83 24.63 17.74
CA PHE A 58 46.02 25.35 17.28
C PHE A 58 45.78 26.83 17.51
N ASN A 59 46.05 27.28 18.74
CA ASN A 59 46.22 28.67 19.10
C ASN A 59 47.25 29.32 18.17
N HIS A 60 46.79 30.03 17.14
CA HIS A 60 47.59 30.98 16.39
C HIS A 60 47.92 32.16 17.31
N LYS A 61 49.02 32.05 18.08
CA LYS A 61 49.75 33.24 18.51
C LYS A 61 50.19 33.99 17.24
N PRO A 62 49.98 35.32 17.15
CA PRO A 62 50.52 36.08 16.04
C PRO A 62 52.04 35.99 16.16
N SER A 63 52.66 35.14 15.35
CA SER A 63 54.10 35.14 15.19
C SER A 63 54.46 36.55 14.76
N SER A 64 55.19 37.25 15.63
CA SER A 64 55.90 38.48 15.32
C SER A 64 56.41 38.39 13.89
N MET A 65 56.11 39.40 13.10
CA MET A 65 56.43 39.54 11.69
C MET A 65 57.94 39.30 11.48
N ILE A 66 58.34 38.04 11.27
CA ILE A 66 59.68 37.72 10.80
C ILE A 66 59.60 38.03 9.31
N GLN A 67 60.06 39.23 8.94
CA GLN A 67 60.28 39.61 7.55
C GLN A 67 60.93 38.42 6.84
N THR A 68 60.17 37.82 5.94
CA THR A 68 60.69 36.79 5.06
C THR A 68 61.60 37.53 4.11
N PHE A 69 62.91 37.48 4.35
CA PHE A 69 63.93 38.06 3.50
C PHE A 69 63.74 37.44 2.11
N SER A 70 63.13 38.21 1.21
CA SER A 70 62.87 37.87 -0.16
C SER A 70 63.90 38.63 -0.96
N TRP A 71 64.67 37.91 -1.79
CA TRP A 71 65.56 38.52 -2.77
C TRP A 71 64.72 39.23 -3.81
N ASP A 72 64.25 40.41 -3.43
CA ASP A 72 63.58 41.34 -4.31
C ASP A 72 64.64 42.14 -5.08
N ASP A 73 64.24 42.76 -6.18
CA ASP A 73 65.14 43.55 -7.03
C ASP A 73 65.88 44.64 -6.23
N GLY A 74 65.28 45.12 -5.14
CA GLY A 74 65.90 46.07 -4.20
C GLY A 74 67.06 45.49 -3.37
N GLU A 75 67.02 44.21 -2.98
CA GLU A 75 68.14 43.57 -2.26
C GLU A 75 69.29 43.21 -3.20
N ILE A 76 68.95 42.81 -4.42
CA ILE A 76 69.91 42.59 -5.51
C ILE A 76 70.62 43.91 -5.84
N SER A 77 69.85 45.00 -5.97
CA SER A 77 70.41 46.34 -6.19
C SER A 77 71.36 46.75 -5.07
N LYS A 78 70.98 46.55 -3.80
CA LYS A 78 71.87 46.82 -2.65
C LYS A 78 73.17 46.02 -2.70
N LEU A 79 73.13 44.76 -3.13
CA LEU A 79 74.34 43.96 -3.30
C LEU A 79 75.24 44.55 -4.40
N PHE A 80 74.66 44.92 -5.54
CA PHE A 80 75.39 45.58 -6.63
C PHE A 80 75.96 46.94 -6.22
N ASP A 81 75.23 47.72 -5.42
CA ASP A 81 75.68 48.99 -4.87
C ASP A 81 76.89 48.77 -3.93
N ILE A 82 76.80 47.81 -3.00
CA ILE A 82 77.92 47.47 -2.09
C ILE A 82 79.15 47.00 -2.88
N VAL A 83 78.97 46.15 -3.90
CA VAL A 83 80.09 45.70 -4.75
C VAL A 83 80.69 46.86 -5.55
N SER A 84 79.85 47.76 -6.04
CA SER A 84 80.29 48.95 -6.79
C SER A 84 81.03 49.93 -5.87
N SER A 85 80.51 50.20 -4.67
CA SER A 85 81.16 51.01 -3.64
C SER A 85 82.46 50.39 -3.16
N LEU A 86 82.53 49.07 -3.00
CA LEU A 86 83.78 48.35 -2.68
C LEU A 86 84.83 48.53 -3.78
N LYS A 87 84.42 48.44 -5.05
CA LYS A 87 85.31 48.65 -6.19
C LYS A 87 85.84 50.08 -6.24
N LEU A 88 84.97 51.07 -5.98
CA LEU A 88 85.37 52.48 -5.87
C LEU A 88 86.33 52.72 -4.71
N ALA A 89 86.01 52.20 -3.52
CA ALA A 89 86.88 52.27 -2.34
C ALA A 89 88.28 51.70 -2.62
N TYR A 90 88.34 50.59 -3.34
CA TYR A 90 89.61 49.97 -3.72
C TYR A 90 90.40 50.80 -4.73
N LEU A 91 89.74 51.50 -5.66
CA LEU A 91 90.39 52.43 -6.58
C LEU A 91 90.92 53.67 -5.85
N GLU A 92 90.16 54.23 -4.91
CA GLU A 92 90.59 55.35 -4.06
C GLU A 92 91.78 54.95 -3.20
N PHE A 93 91.76 53.75 -2.63
CA PHE A 93 92.90 53.16 -1.92
C PHE A 93 94.14 53.08 -2.81
N GLN A 94 94.00 52.61 -4.06
CA GLN A 94 95.10 52.58 -5.03
C GLN A 94 95.62 53.98 -5.41
N GLN A 95 94.73 54.96 -5.57
CA GLN A 95 95.10 56.34 -5.93
C GLN A 95 95.80 57.09 -4.80
N ALA A 96 95.43 56.84 -3.54
CA ALA A 96 96.05 57.44 -2.36
C ALA A 96 97.55 57.08 -2.19
N HIS A 97 98.04 56.10 -2.95
CA HIS A 97 99.46 55.74 -2.97
C HIS A 97 100.32 56.65 -3.87
N LEU A 98 99.75 57.46 -4.79
CA LEU A 98 100.50 58.27 -5.76
C LEU A 98 99.83 59.63 -6.06
N PRO A 99 100.29 60.75 -5.45
CA PRO A 99 101.34 60.83 -4.44
C PRO A 99 100.90 60.24 -3.08
N TYR A 100 101.85 59.70 -2.32
CA TYR A 100 101.59 58.99 -1.07
C TYR A 100 100.92 59.89 -0.02
N ASP A 101 99.71 59.51 0.41
CA ASP A 101 98.90 60.21 1.41
C ASP A 101 98.38 59.22 2.46
N PRO A 102 99.02 59.14 3.65
CA PRO A 102 98.71 58.10 4.65
C PRO A 102 97.29 58.22 5.22
N ASP A 103 96.76 59.43 5.35
CA ASP A 103 95.42 59.64 5.92
C ASP A 103 94.33 59.15 4.96
N LYS A 104 94.50 59.40 3.65
CA LYS A 104 93.60 58.87 2.61
C LYS A 104 93.68 57.36 2.45
N ILE A 105 94.86 56.75 2.67
CA ILE A 105 95.02 55.29 2.67
C ILE A 105 94.20 54.68 3.82
N ILE A 106 94.30 55.24 5.03
CA ILE A 106 93.54 54.76 6.20
C ILE A 106 92.03 54.94 5.97
N GLU A 107 91.60 56.07 5.42
CA GLU A 107 90.19 56.33 5.12
C GLU A 107 89.63 55.33 4.09
N ALA A 108 90.36 55.09 2.99
CA ALA A 108 89.95 54.15 1.96
C ALA A 108 89.98 52.69 2.44
N ASP A 109 90.95 52.29 3.29
CA ASP A 109 91.00 50.95 3.90
C ASP A 109 89.79 50.70 4.81
N ASN A 110 89.46 51.67 5.67
CA ASN A 110 88.27 51.60 6.52
C ASN A 110 86.99 51.46 5.69
N LEU A 111 86.92 52.13 4.53
CA LEU A 111 85.77 52.05 3.62
C LEU A 111 85.71 50.67 2.94
N VAL A 112 86.83 50.09 2.52
CA VAL A 112 86.93 48.71 2.00
C VAL A 112 86.46 47.70 3.05
N VAL A 113 86.96 47.80 4.29
CA VAL A 113 86.56 46.91 5.40
C VAL A 113 85.07 47.03 5.69
N SER A 114 84.53 48.25 5.73
CA SER A 114 83.09 48.50 5.92
C SER A 114 82.23 47.85 4.84
N GLN A 115 82.63 47.96 3.56
CA GLN A 115 81.89 47.32 2.46
C GLN A 115 82.02 45.79 2.48
N LEU A 116 83.18 45.24 2.84
CA LEU A 116 83.36 43.79 3.02
C LEU A 116 82.50 43.24 4.17
N GLU A 117 82.36 43.99 5.26
CA GLU A 117 81.45 43.65 6.34
C GLU A 117 79.98 43.67 5.89
N ALA A 118 79.58 44.69 5.12
CA ALA A 118 78.24 44.77 4.54
C ALA A 118 77.95 43.56 3.62
N LEU A 119 78.91 43.19 2.77
CA LEU A 119 78.82 42.01 1.90
C LEU A 119 78.69 40.71 2.71
N ARG A 120 79.47 40.59 3.80
CA ARG A 120 79.39 39.44 4.72
C ARG A 120 78.03 39.33 5.40
N ARG A 121 77.42 40.46 5.77
CA ARG A 121 76.06 40.50 6.35
C ARG A 121 75.03 39.98 5.34
N ILE A 122 75.08 40.45 4.08
CA ILE A 122 74.19 39.95 3.01
C ILE A 122 74.39 38.44 2.78
N LYS A 123 75.65 37.97 2.69
CA LYS A 123 75.95 36.54 2.54
C LYS A 123 75.37 35.70 3.70
N ARG A 124 75.43 36.19 4.94
CA ARG A 124 74.86 35.47 6.09
C ARG A 124 73.34 35.40 6.03
N LEU A 125 72.68 36.49 5.63
CA LEU A 125 71.23 36.52 5.44
C LEU A 125 70.81 35.55 4.33
N TYR A 126 71.52 35.53 3.19
CA TYR A 126 71.30 34.56 2.11
C TYR A 126 71.25 33.12 2.61
N LEU A 127 72.32 32.70 3.29
CA LEU A 127 72.47 31.32 3.76
C LEU A 127 71.38 30.97 4.79
N LYS A 128 71.03 31.90 5.67
CA LYS A 128 69.95 31.72 6.64
C LYS A 128 68.58 31.56 5.96
N THR A 129 68.31 32.33 4.91
CA THR A 129 67.08 32.25 4.13
C THR A 129 66.98 30.93 3.37
N ILE A 130 68.06 30.47 2.73
CA ILE A 130 68.09 29.14 2.08
C ILE A 130 67.77 28.04 3.09
N GLN A 131 68.39 28.08 4.28
CA GLN A 131 68.17 27.06 5.31
C GLN A 131 66.73 27.08 5.84
N LEU A 132 66.14 28.25 6.00
CA LEU A 132 64.74 28.42 6.40
C LEU A 132 63.80 27.87 5.32
N ASN A 133 64.07 28.19 4.05
CA ASN A 133 63.28 27.72 2.92
C ASN A 133 63.35 26.19 2.78
N ALA A 134 64.54 25.60 2.92
CA ALA A 134 64.70 24.14 2.92
C ALA A 134 63.85 23.46 4.02
N LYS A 135 63.88 23.99 5.25
CA LYS A 135 63.03 23.50 6.36
C LYS A 135 61.53 23.68 6.08
N LYS A 136 61.12 24.82 5.50
CA LYS A 136 59.73 25.07 5.09
C LYS A 136 59.28 24.06 4.03
N THR A 137 60.12 23.78 3.03
CA THR A 137 59.83 22.80 1.98
C THR A 137 59.71 21.40 2.55
N GLU A 138 60.57 21.01 3.49
CA GLU A 138 60.50 19.71 4.18
C GLU A 138 59.20 19.54 4.98
N ILE A 139 58.82 20.55 5.78
CA ILE A 139 57.57 20.55 6.54
C ILE A 139 56.35 20.51 5.60
N ALA A 140 56.39 21.28 4.50
CA ALA A 140 55.32 21.29 3.51
C ALA A 140 55.17 19.92 2.82
N ALA A 141 56.28 19.27 2.46
CA ALA A 141 56.27 17.92 1.89
C ALA A 141 55.67 16.91 2.87
N SER A 142 56.09 16.93 4.14
CA SER A 142 55.52 16.07 5.18
C SER A 142 54.01 16.29 5.40
N CYS A 143 53.57 17.55 5.37
CA CYS A 143 52.15 17.90 5.48
C CYS A 143 51.35 17.39 4.26
N LEU A 144 51.90 17.53 3.05
CA LEU A 144 51.29 17.01 1.82
C LEU A 144 51.16 15.48 1.87
N ASP A 145 52.19 14.76 2.33
CA ASP A 145 52.13 13.31 2.47
C ASP A 145 51.05 12.88 3.47
N ARG A 146 50.92 13.59 4.59
CA ARG A 146 49.85 13.35 5.57
C ARG A 146 48.47 13.57 4.97
N LEU A 147 48.26 14.68 4.27
CA LEU A 147 46.98 14.99 3.61
C LEU A 147 46.64 13.97 2.52
N ARG A 148 47.63 13.51 1.75
CA ARG A 148 47.44 12.45 0.76
C ARG A 148 46.99 11.14 1.39
N TYR A 149 47.60 10.74 2.50
CA TYR A 149 47.19 9.55 3.24
C TYR A 149 45.74 9.67 3.77
N GLU A 150 45.38 10.84 4.29
CA GLU A 150 44.02 11.10 4.79
C GLU A 150 42.97 11.04 3.66
N ILE A 151 43.28 11.60 2.49
CA ILE A 151 42.43 11.47 1.29
C ILE A 151 42.26 10.00 0.90
N GLU A 152 43.34 9.22 0.87
CA GLU A 152 43.28 7.80 0.49
C GLU A 152 42.39 6.99 1.47
N VAL A 153 42.46 7.28 2.77
CA VAL A 153 41.59 6.64 3.78
C VAL A 153 40.13 7.03 3.56
N ASN A 154 39.86 8.32 3.33
CA ASN A 154 38.51 8.81 3.09
C ASN A 154 37.91 8.25 1.79
N GLU A 155 38.71 8.09 0.73
CA GLU A 155 38.30 7.43 -0.52
C GLU A 155 37.91 5.96 -0.28
N LYS A 156 38.69 5.21 0.51
CA LYS A 156 38.35 3.83 0.88
C LYS A 156 37.04 3.75 1.67
N HIS A 157 36.82 4.68 2.60
CA HIS A 157 35.57 4.77 3.35
C HIS A 157 34.37 5.11 2.44
N LEU A 158 34.55 6.03 1.49
CA LEU A 158 33.53 6.39 0.50
C LEU A 158 33.14 5.18 -0.34
N GLU A 159 34.10 4.41 -0.85
CA GLU A 159 33.81 3.22 -1.65
C GLU A 159 33.09 2.13 -0.83
N LYS A 160 33.46 1.96 0.45
CA LYS A 160 32.72 1.07 1.35
C LYS A 160 31.27 1.51 1.53
N LEU A 161 31.03 2.82 1.71
CA LEU A 161 29.68 3.35 1.88
C LEU A 161 28.86 3.22 0.59
N LYS A 162 29.45 3.49 -0.58
CA LYS A 162 28.82 3.26 -1.89
C LYS A 162 28.41 1.80 -2.07
N ALA A 163 29.27 0.85 -1.69
CA ALA A 163 28.93 -0.57 -1.75
C ALA A 163 27.74 -0.94 -0.84
N GLN A 164 27.69 -0.37 0.38
CA GLN A 164 26.57 -0.57 1.29
C GLN A 164 25.27 0.02 0.75
N VAL A 165 25.31 1.22 0.16
CA VAL A 165 24.14 1.85 -0.48
C VAL A 165 23.61 0.98 -1.60
N ARG A 166 24.46 0.51 -2.51
CA ARG A 166 24.04 -0.41 -3.60
C ARG A 166 23.44 -1.71 -3.07
N ALA A 167 24.02 -2.28 -2.01
CA ALA A 167 23.48 -3.48 -1.37
C ALA A 167 22.08 -3.22 -0.80
N LYS A 168 21.89 -2.09 -0.11
CA LYS A 168 20.58 -1.69 0.45
C LYS A 168 19.56 -1.36 -0.63
N GLU A 169 19.95 -0.72 -1.72
CA GLU A 169 19.08 -0.48 -2.88
C GLU A 169 18.60 -1.79 -3.50
N SER A 170 19.47 -2.80 -3.63
CA SER A 170 19.08 -4.12 -4.12
C SER A 170 18.12 -4.84 -3.19
N GLU A 171 18.30 -4.70 -1.86
CA GLU A 171 17.40 -5.23 -0.84
C GLU A 171 16.03 -4.56 -0.93
N ILE A 172 15.99 -3.22 -1.01
CA ILE A 172 14.76 -2.44 -1.20
C ILE A 172 14.03 -2.89 -2.47
N HIS A 173 14.73 -3.02 -3.59
CA HIS A 173 14.11 -3.47 -4.85
C HIS A 173 13.51 -4.87 -4.72
N SER A 174 14.20 -5.79 -4.03
CA SER A 174 13.69 -7.14 -3.77
C SER A 174 12.43 -7.15 -2.89
N LEU A 175 12.39 -6.28 -1.87
CA LEU A 175 11.26 -6.13 -0.97
C LEU A 175 10.05 -5.51 -1.68
N ILE A 176 10.27 -4.48 -2.51
CA ILE A 176 9.23 -3.88 -3.34
C ILE A 176 8.60 -4.93 -4.25
N LYS A 177 9.42 -5.71 -4.97
CA LYS A 177 8.92 -6.79 -5.85
C LYS A 177 8.11 -7.83 -5.07
N LYS A 178 8.57 -8.22 -3.87
CA LYS A 178 7.83 -9.15 -3.00
C LYS A 178 6.50 -8.56 -2.54
N GLN A 179 6.47 -7.29 -2.19
CA GLN A 179 5.23 -6.58 -1.82
C GLN A 179 4.25 -6.54 -2.99
N GLU A 180 4.70 -6.26 -4.21
CA GLU A 180 3.86 -6.28 -5.42
C GLU A 180 3.26 -7.68 -5.67
N CYS A 181 4.05 -8.75 -5.52
CA CYS A 181 3.56 -10.12 -5.63
C CYS A 181 2.46 -10.43 -4.59
N LEU A 182 2.69 -10.06 -3.33
CA LEU A 182 1.71 -10.28 -2.25
C LEU A 182 0.43 -9.45 -2.46
N VAL A 183 0.55 -8.21 -2.94
CA VAL A 183 -0.62 -7.37 -3.27
C VAL A 183 -1.42 -8.00 -4.42
N ALA A 184 -0.75 -8.53 -5.45
CA ALA A 184 -1.43 -9.22 -6.55
C ALA A 184 -2.15 -10.49 -6.08
N GLU A 185 -1.56 -11.25 -5.15
CA GLU A 185 -2.20 -12.42 -4.54
C GLU A 185 -3.41 -12.02 -3.68
N ASN A 186 -3.27 -11.02 -2.82
CA ASN A 186 -4.38 -10.50 -2.02
C ASN A 186 -5.54 -10.02 -2.89
N ARG A 187 -5.27 -9.32 -3.99
CA ARG A 187 -6.31 -8.89 -4.93
C ARG A 187 -7.04 -10.08 -5.56
N LYS A 188 -6.33 -11.17 -5.87
CA LYS A 188 -6.96 -12.42 -6.34
C LYS A 188 -7.81 -13.07 -5.26
N LEU A 189 -7.38 -13.02 -4.00
CA LEU A 189 -8.14 -13.54 -2.87
C LEU A 189 -9.37 -12.68 -2.57
N GLU A 190 -9.27 -11.35 -2.65
CA GLU A 190 -10.40 -10.42 -2.49
C GLU A 190 -11.52 -10.72 -3.49
N ASN A 191 -11.19 -11.03 -4.75
CA ASN A 191 -12.18 -11.45 -5.75
C ASN A 191 -12.89 -12.77 -5.39
N ARG A 192 -12.33 -13.57 -4.48
CA ARG A 192 -12.93 -14.80 -3.96
C ARG A 192 -13.71 -14.57 -2.66
N ILE A 193 -13.57 -13.40 -2.04
CA ILE A 193 -14.35 -13.05 -0.85
C ILE A 193 -15.78 -12.75 -1.28
N VAL A 194 -16.72 -13.57 -0.80
CA VAL A 194 -18.14 -13.34 -0.99
C VAL A 194 -18.51 -12.05 -0.24
N SER A 195 -19.12 -11.10 -0.94
CA SER A 195 -19.64 -9.87 -0.34
C SER A 195 -21.14 -9.96 -0.09
N VAL A 196 -21.67 -9.08 0.77
CA VAL A 196 -23.12 -8.96 1.02
C VAL A 196 -23.89 -8.66 -0.26
N SER A 197 -23.33 -7.86 -1.18
CA SER A 197 -23.95 -7.56 -2.48
C SER A 197 -23.91 -8.76 -3.43
N SER A 198 -22.84 -9.57 -3.40
CA SER A 198 -22.78 -10.85 -4.12
C SER A 198 -23.85 -11.82 -3.63
N PHE A 199 -24.10 -11.87 -2.32
CA PHE A 199 -25.20 -12.63 -1.73
C PHE A 199 -26.56 -12.10 -2.18
N GLU A 200 -26.78 -10.79 -2.15
CA GLU A 200 -28.04 -10.19 -2.61
C GLU A 200 -28.31 -10.49 -4.09
N PHE A 201 -27.28 -10.42 -4.92
CA PHE A 201 -27.37 -10.83 -6.32
C PHE A 201 -27.76 -12.30 -6.47
N ALA A 202 -27.11 -13.21 -5.74
CA ALA A 202 -27.45 -14.63 -5.75
C ALA A 202 -28.87 -14.89 -5.22
N PHE A 203 -29.33 -14.13 -4.23
CA PHE A 203 -30.68 -14.23 -3.67
C PHE A 203 -31.74 -13.85 -4.71
N ARG A 204 -31.54 -12.72 -5.40
CA ARG A 204 -32.41 -12.28 -6.50
C ARG A 204 -32.36 -13.25 -7.69
N ALA A 205 -31.18 -13.75 -8.04
CA ALA A 205 -31.02 -14.73 -9.12
C ALA A 205 -31.71 -16.07 -8.81
N ALA A 206 -31.62 -16.54 -7.55
CA ALA A 206 -32.34 -17.73 -7.09
C ALA A 206 -33.86 -17.52 -7.19
N SER A 207 -34.38 -16.38 -6.70
CA SER A 207 -35.81 -16.05 -6.78
C SER A 207 -36.31 -16.00 -8.23
N LYS A 208 -35.58 -15.30 -9.10
CA LYS A 208 -35.88 -15.25 -10.53
C LYS A 208 -35.83 -16.64 -11.18
N SER A 209 -34.85 -17.47 -10.84
CA SER A 209 -34.71 -18.80 -11.44
C SER A 209 -35.82 -19.77 -11.01
N VAL A 210 -36.34 -19.64 -9.79
CA VAL A 210 -37.53 -20.35 -9.32
C VAL A 210 -38.75 -19.93 -10.15
N HIS A 211 -38.95 -18.63 -10.30
CA HIS A 211 -40.02 -18.08 -11.13
C HIS A 211 -39.93 -18.57 -12.59
N ASP A 212 -38.72 -18.58 -13.16
CA ASP A 212 -38.48 -19.04 -14.53
C ASP A 212 -38.71 -20.54 -14.69
N PHE A 213 -38.41 -21.37 -13.69
CA PHE A 213 -38.71 -22.81 -13.69
C PHE A 213 -40.20 -23.12 -13.44
N ALA A 214 -40.90 -22.29 -12.67
CA ALA A 214 -42.34 -22.43 -12.46
C ALA A 214 -43.15 -22.32 -13.77
N LYS A 215 -42.68 -21.49 -14.73
CA LYS A 215 -43.34 -21.31 -16.04
C LYS A 215 -43.48 -22.61 -16.84
N PRO A 216 -42.41 -23.33 -17.23
CA PRO A 216 -42.54 -24.57 -17.97
C PRO A 216 -43.27 -25.64 -17.16
N LEU A 217 -43.14 -25.66 -15.82
CA LEU A 217 -43.89 -26.57 -14.97
C LEU A 217 -45.40 -26.37 -15.12
N ILE A 218 -45.88 -25.13 -14.97
CA ILE A 218 -47.29 -24.78 -15.12
C ILE A 218 -47.77 -25.03 -16.56
N THR A 219 -46.94 -24.70 -17.57
CA THR A 219 -47.28 -24.93 -18.98
C THR A 219 -47.46 -26.41 -19.28
N LEU A 220 -46.58 -27.29 -18.77
CA LEU A 220 -46.70 -28.74 -18.94
C LEU A 220 -47.93 -29.29 -18.21
N MET A 221 -48.25 -28.79 -17.01
CA MET A 221 -49.47 -29.15 -16.30
C MET A 221 -50.72 -28.80 -17.11
N LYS A 222 -50.76 -27.61 -17.75
CA LYS A 222 -51.86 -27.22 -18.64
C LYS A 222 -51.95 -28.11 -19.88
N ALA A 223 -50.81 -28.44 -20.49
CA ALA A 223 -50.75 -29.27 -21.68
C ALA A 223 -51.15 -30.74 -21.43
N THR A 224 -51.20 -31.15 -20.17
CA THR A 224 -51.53 -32.52 -19.75
C THR A 224 -52.83 -32.59 -18.96
N ASP A 225 -53.70 -31.59 -19.14
CA ASP A 225 -55.05 -31.50 -18.56
C ASP A 225 -55.09 -31.59 -17.02
N TRP A 226 -54.02 -31.16 -16.33
CA TRP A 226 -54.05 -31.06 -14.87
C TRP A 226 -54.99 -29.94 -14.43
N ASN A 227 -55.79 -30.22 -13.40
CA ASN A 227 -56.61 -29.21 -12.76
C ASN A 227 -55.74 -28.30 -11.89
N LEU A 228 -55.42 -27.10 -12.39
CA LEU A 228 -54.55 -26.15 -11.70
C LEU A 228 -55.16 -25.62 -10.40
N GLU A 229 -56.47 -25.43 -10.34
CA GLU A 229 -57.19 -25.00 -9.13
C GLU A 229 -56.98 -26.00 -7.99
N LYS A 230 -57.18 -27.29 -8.27
CA LYS A 230 -56.94 -28.37 -7.30
C LYS A 230 -55.46 -28.47 -6.93
N ALA A 231 -54.55 -28.23 -7.88
CA ALA A 231 -53.12 -28.23 -7.59
C ALA A 231 -52.73 -27.08 -6.64
N VAL A 232 -53.25 -25.88 -6.88
CA VAL A 232 -53.04 -24.72 -5.99
C VAL A 232 -53.59 -25.00 -4.60
N GLU A 233 -54.83 -25.51 -4.50
CA GLU A 233 -55.45 -25.90 -3.23
C GLU A 233 -54.62 -26.97 -2.49
N SER A 234 -54.07 -27.96 -3.21
CA SER A 234 -53.21 -28.98 -2.62
C SER A 234 -51.87 -28.43 -2.10
N ILE A 235 -51.36 -27.31 -2.65
CA ILE A 235 -50.06 -26.75 -2.26
C ILE A 235 -50.21 -25.80 -1.07
N VAL A 236 -51.11 -24.83 -1.17
CA VAL A 236 -51.24 -23.72 -0.20
C VAL A 236 -52.53 -23.81 0.64
N GLY A 237 -53.44 -24.74 0.32
CA GLY A 237 -54.76 -24.81 0.92
C GLY A 237 -55.72 -23.77 0.33
N ASN A 238 -56.81 -23.52 1.06
CA ASN A 238 -57.77 -22.47 0.71
C ASN A 238 -57.15 -21.10 1.00
N VAL A 239 -56.69 -20.43 -0.06
CA VAL A 239 -56.15 -19.06 -0.03
C VAL A 239 -56.97 -18.18 -0.97
N THR A 240 -57.39 -17.02 -0.49
CA THR A 240 -58.06 -16.00 -1.30
C THR A 240 -57.00 -15.14 -2.00
N PHE A 241 -56.75 -15.42 -3.28
CA PHE A 241 -55.81 -14.64 -4.09
C PHE A 241 -56.40 -13.29 -4.48
N ALA A 242 -55.60 -12.22 -4.35
CA ALA A 242 -55.97 -10.88 -4.79
C ALA A 242 -56.20 -10.84 -6.32
N LYS A 243 -55.33 -11.51 -7.09
CA LYS A 243 -55.44 -11.64 -8.55
C LYS A 243 -55.42 -13.10 -8.96
N THR A 244 -56.17 -13.48 -10.00
CA THR A 244 -56.11 -14.85 -10.54
C THR A 244 -54.71 -15.22 -11.04
N SER A 245 -53.93 -14.24 -11.50
CA SER A 245 -52.54 -14.40 -11.90
C SER A 245 -51.58 -14.69 -10.75
N ASP A 246 -51.97 -14.42 -9.50
CA ASP A 246 -51.16 -14.69 -8.30
C ASP A 246 -51.08 -16.17 -7.95
N LYS A 247 -51.99 -16.99 -8.48
CA LYS A 247 -51.95 -18.46 -8.34
C LYS A 247 -50.59 -19.05 -8.74
N LYS A 248 -49.83 -18.37 -9.62
CA LYS A 248 -48.45 -18.73 -9.98
C LYS A 248 -47.52 -18.84 -8.76
N TYR A 249 -47.71 -18.00 -7.75
CA TYR A 249 -46.87 -17.97 -6.55
C TYR A 249 -47.06 -19.21 -5.67
N ALA A 250 -48.19 -19.92 -5.78
CA ALA A 250 -48.36 -21.21 -5.12
C ALA A 250 -47.38 -22.25 -5.68
N PHE A 251 -47.19 -22.30 -7.00
CA PHE A 251 -46.22 -23.19 -7.64
C PHE A 251 -44.77 -22.80 -7.28
N GLU A 252 -44.46 -21.50 -7.25
CA GLU A 252 -43.16 -21.02 -6.77
C GLU A 252 -42.91 -21.46 -5.32
N SER A 253 -43.92 -21.34 -4.44
CA SER A 253 -43.85 -21.80 -3.05
C SER A 253 -43.59 -23.31 -2.94
N TYR A 254 -44.27 -24.13 -3.76
CA TYR A 254 -44.01 -25.57 -3.85
C TYR A 254 -42.55 -25.85 -4.22
N ILE A 255 -42.05 -25.22 -5.28
CA ILE A 255 -40.69 -25.40 -5.77
C ILE A 255 -39.68 -24.99 -4.68
N VAL A 256 -39.85 -23.81 -4.09
CA VAL A 256 -38.97 -23.31 -3.02
C VAL A 256 -38.99 -24.24 -1.82
N ARG A 257 -40.15 -24.72 -1.39
CA ARG A 257 -40.25 -25.66 -0.27
C ARG A 257 -39.45 -26.94 -0.56
N ARG A 258 -39.50 -27.47 -1.78
CA ARG A 258 -38.75 -28.67 -2.20
C ARG A 258 -37.25 -28.39 -2.37
N MET A 259 -36.89 -27.25 -2.95
CA MET A 259 -35.51 -26.83 -3.16
C MET A 259 -34.79 -26.60 -1.83
N PHE A 260 -35.40 -25.88 -0.89
CA PHE A 260 -34.79 -25.56 0.41
C PHE A 260 -34.96 -26.64 1.48
N HIS A 261 -35.76 -27.69 1.23
CA HIS A 261 -35.95 -28.79 2.18
C HIS A 261 -34.63 -29.48 2.54
N GLY A 262 -34.24 -29.46 3.82
CA GLY A 262 -33.05 -30.16 4.32
C GLY A 262 -31.73 -29.64 3.77
N ILE A 263 -31.69 -28.41 3.22
CA ILE A 263 -30.41 -27.79 2.83
C ILE A 263 -29.52 -27.61 4.06
N LYS A 264 -28.28 -28.07 3.94
CA LYS A 264 -27.19 -27.76 4.87
C LYS A 264 -26.35 -26.66 4.25
N LEU A 265 -26.21 -25.55 4.95
CA LEU A 265 -25.34 -24.45 4.53
C LEU A 265 -23.89 -24.84 4.80
N ASN A 266 -23.13 -25.10 3.73
CA ASN A 266 -21.71 -25.41 3.81
C ASN A 266 -20.96 -24.50 2.84
N PRO A 267 -19.84 -23.88 3.24
CA PRO A 267 -19.05 -23.07 2.33
C PRO A 267 -18.44 -23.98 1.26
N CYS A 268 -18.71 -23.66 0.00
CA CYS A 268 -18.13 -24.34 -1.16
C CYS A 268 -17.51 -23.29 -2.08
N ASP A 269 -16.41 -23.64 -2.76
CA ASP A 269 -15.92 -22.81 -3.86
C ASP A 269 -16.91 -22.92 -5.03
N VAL A 270 -17.48 -21.77 -5.42
CA VAL A 270 -18.45 -21.66 -6.51
C VAL A 270 -17.92 -20.80 -7.66
N THR A 271 -16.65 -20.38 -7.64
CA THR A 271 -16.08 -19.51 -8.68
C THR A 271 -16.17 -20.18 -10.05
N GLU A 272 -15.79 -21.45 -10.14
CA GLU A 272 -15.87 -22.21 -11.37
C GLU A 272 -17.31 -22.43 -11.82
N LEU A 273 -18.21 -22.80 -10.90
CA LEU A 273 -19.65 -22.96 -11.20
C LEU A 273 -20.28 -21.67 -11.72
N MET A 274 -19.88 -20.50 -11.19
CA MET A 274 -20.35 -19.20 -11.66
C MET A 274 -19.93 -18.90 -13.11
N SER A 275 -18.76 -19.38 -13.54
CA SER A 275 -18.23 -19.12 -14.89
C SER A 275 -18.99 -19.81 -16.03
N PHE A 276 -19.74 -20.88 -15.74
CA PHE A 276 -20.55 -21.58 -16.75
C PHE A 276 -21.87 -20.88 -17.01
N ASP A 277 -22.13 -20.45 -18.25
CA ASP A 277 -23.45 -19.92 -18.63
C ASP A 277 -24.54 -21.00 -18.60
N ASP A 278 -24.25 -22.18 -19.14
CA ASP A 278 -25.13 -23.35 -19.10
C ASP A 278 -24.82 -24.22 -17.86
N PRO A 279 -25.77 -24.41 -16.93
CA PRO A 279 -25.58 -25.30 -15.79
C PRO A 279 -25.32 -26.76 -16.20
N LEU A 280 -25.75 -27.20 -17.38
CA LEU A 280 -25.49 -28.58 -17.83
C LEU A 280 -24.03 -28.81 -18.21
N ASP A 281 -23.34 -27.78 -18.71
CA ASP A 281 -21.91 -27.86 -18.99
C ASP A 281 -21.12 -27.98 -17.68
N ALA A 282 -21.53 -27.25 -16.64
CA ALA A 282 -20.97 -27.41 -15.29
C ALA A 282 -21.21 -28.83 -14.72
N LEU A 283 -22.41 -29.38 -14.91
CA LEU A 283 -22.73 -30.74 -14.47
C LEU A 283 -21.97 -31.82 -15.26
N THR A 284 -21.61 -31.53 -16.51
CA THR A 284 -20.78 -32.42 -17.34
C THR A 284 -19.31 -32.35 -16.92
N ALA A 285 -18.80 -31.14 -16.65
CA ALA A 285 -17.43 -30.93 -16.18
C ALA A 285 -17.18 -31.52 -14.78
N PHE A 286 -18.18 -31.46 -13.88
CA PHE A 286 -18.06 -31.92 -12.50
C PHE A 286 -19.15 -32.94 -12.11
N SER A 287 -19.20 -34.06 -12.83
CA SER A 287 -20.24 -35.09 -12.70
C SER A 287 -20.37 -35.67 -11.29
N ASP A 288 -19.29 -35.74 -10.51
CA ASP A 288 -19.29 -36.33 -9.16
C ASP A 288 -19.25 -35.27 -8.03
N SER A 289 -19.46 -34.01 -8.38
CA SER A 289 -19.43 -32.90 -7.42
C SER A 289 -20.58 -32.96 -6.40
N ALA A 290 -20.40 -32.27 -5.27
CA ALA A 290 -21.49 -32.05 -4.31
C ALA A 290 -22.68 -31.32 -4.94
N PHE A 291 -22.41 -30.41 -5.90
CA PHE A 291 -23.43 -29.73 -6.69
C PHE A 291 -24.21 -30.70 -7.59
N SER A 292 -23.54 -31.62 -8.30
CA SER A 292 -24.20 -32.66 -9.10
C SER A 292 -25.16 -33.51 -8.25
N ARG A 293 -24.68 -34.01 -7.11
CA ARG A 293 -25.52 -34.77 -6.16
C ARG A 293 -26.69 -33.95 -5.63
N PHE A 294 -26.47 -32.67 -5.33
CA PHE A 294 -27.55 -31.75 -4.94
C PHE A 294 -28.59 -31.61 -6.04
N CYS A 295 -28.18 -31.36 -7.29
CA CYS A 295 -29.09 -31.26 -8.44
C CYS A 295 -29.94 -32.52 -8.60
N GLY A 296 -29.34 -33.71 -8.53
CA GLY A 296 -30.07 -34.98 -8.64
C GLY A 296 -31.09 -35.16 -7.50
N GLN A 297 -30.67 -34.97 -6.26
CA GLN A 297 -31.56 -35.07 -5.09
C GLN A 297 -32.72 -34.07 -5.15
N LYS A 298 -32.44 -32.83 -5.54
CA LYS A 298 -33.47 -31.78 -5.63
C LYS A 298 -34.43 -32.01 -6.78
N TYR A 299 -33.97 -32.53 -7.92
CA TYR A 299 -34.86 -32.86 -9.02
C TYR A 299 -35.90 -33.89 -8.59
N LEU A 300 -35.46 -34.97 -7.94
CA LEU A 300 -36.33 -36.03 -7.45
C LEU A 300 -37.34 -35.55 -6.40
N LEU A 301 -37.03 -34.48 -5.67
CA LEU A 301 -37.95 -33.85 -4.71
C LEU A 301 -38.92 -32.86 -5.36
N VAL A 302 -38.47 -32.09 -6.35
CA VAL A 302 -39.25 -31.04 -7.01
C VAL A 302 -40.20 -31.61 -8.05
N VAL A 303 -39.78 -32.63 -8.81
CA VAL A 303 -40.59 -33.22 -9.88
C VAL A 303 -41.03 -34.60 -9.42
N HIS A 304 -42.32 -34.81 -9.16
CA HIS A 304 -42.85 -36.08 -8.70
C HIS A 304 -42.90 -37.12 -9.84
N PRO A 305 -42.78 -38.45 -9.59
CA PRO A 305 -42.93 -39.47 -10.63
C PRO A 305 -44.21 -39.29 -11.47
N SER A 306 -45.34 -38.99 -10.82
CA SER A 306 -46.60 -38.74 -11.52
C SER A 306 -46.57 -37.48 -12.41
N MET A 307 -45.77 -36.47 -12.05
CA MET A 307 -45.57 -35.30 -12.90
C MET A 307 -44.78 -35.68 -14.15
N GLU A 308 -43.67 -36.40 -14.02
CA GLU A 308 -42.89 -36.85 -15.17
C GLU A 308 -43.66 -37.77 -16.11
N ALA A 309 -44.33 -38.78 -15.56
CA ALA A 309 -45.15 -39.70 -16.34
C ALA A 309 -46.24 -38.95 -17.12
N SER A 310 -46.83 -37.92 -16.51
CA SER A 310 -47.81 -37.08 -17.18
C SER A 310 -47.20 -36.16 -18.23
N PHE A 311 -46.09 -35.48 -17.92
CA PHE A 311 -45.49 -34.46 -18.79
C PHE A 311 -44.77 -35.05 -20.01
N PHE A 312 -44.17 -36.23 -19.85
CA PHE A 312 -43.28 -36.81 -20.85
C PHE A 312 -43.72 -38.21 -21.32
N GLY A 313 -44.73 -38.81 -20.68
CA GLY A 313 -45.21 -40.16 -21.01
C GLY A 313 -44.28 -41.30 -20.55
N ASN A 314 -43.17 -40.99 -19.88
CA ASN A 314 -42.19 -41.95 -19.38
C ASN A 314 -41.47 -41.41 -18.12
N LEU A 315 -40.58 -42.21 -17.53
CA LEU A 315 -39.77 -41.86 -16.36
C LEU A 315 -38.27 -41.84 -16.68
N ASP A 316 -37.90 -41.68 -17.94
CA ASP A 316 -36.51 -41.82 -18.40
C ASP A 316 -35.61 -40.75 -17.78
N MET A 317 -36.12 -39.53 -17.62
CA MET A 317 -35.39 -38.44 -16.96
C MET A 317 -35.04 -38.79 -15.51
N ARG A 318 -36.02 -39.28 -14.73
CA ARG A 318 -35.78 -39.78 -13.38
C ARG A 318 -34.83 -40.97 -13.36
N GLY A 319 -34.96 -41.90 -14.29
CA GLY A 319 -34.04 -43.04 -14.43
C GLY A 319 -32.59 -42.57 -14.57
N LEU A 320 -32.34 -41.60 -15.45
CA LEU A 320 -31.01 -40.98 -15.59
C LEU A 320 -30.54 -40.30 -14.31
N VAL A 321 -31.40 -39.54 -13.64
CA VAL A 321 -31.06 -38.84 -12.39
C VAL A 321 -30.75 -39.81 -11.25
N LEU A 322 -31.46 -40.93 -11.16
CA LEU A 322 -31.18 -41.99 -10.18
C LEU A 322 -29.82 -42.67 -10.43
N LEU A 323 -29.38 -42.72 -11.68
CA LEU A 323 -28.04 -43.18 -12.06
C LEU A 323 -26.95 -42.11 -11.87
N GLY A 324 -27.28 -40.96 -11.26
CA GLY A 324 -26.34 -39.84 -11.07
C GLY A 324 -26.05 -39.05 -12.34
N LYS A 325 -26.83 -39.25 -13.41
CA LYS A 325 -26.68 -38.53 -14.68
C LYS A 325 -27.70 -37.40 -14.78
N HIS A 326 -27.38 -36.40 -15.61
CA HIS A 326 -28.21 -35.22 -15.80
C HIS A 326 -28.81 -35.20 -17.21
N PRO A 327 -30.14 -35.26 -17.37
CA PRO A 327 -30.79 -35.23 -18.68
C PRO A 327 -30.48 -33.93 -19.44
N ARG A 328 -30.12 -34.03 -20.72
CA ARG A 328 -29.87 -32.87 -21.59
C ARG A 328 -31.14 -32.42 -22.29
N THR A 329 -32.15 -32.05 -21.50
CA THR A 329 -33.46 -31.57 -21.98
C THR A 329 -33.67 -30.11 -21.57
N MET A 330 -34.49 -29.37 -22.33
CA MET A 330 -34.79 -27.97 -22.01
C MET A 330 -35.42 -27.83 -20.61
N PHE A 331 -36.34 -28.72 -20.25
CA PHE A 331 -36.96 -28.71 -18.92
C PHE A 331 -35.92 -28.92 -17.81
N TYR A 332 -35.03 -29.89 -17.96
CA TYR A 332 -33.97 -30.16 -16.99
C TYR A 332 -32.93 -29.03 -16.94
N GLN A 333 -32.62 -28.40 -18.07
CA GLN A 333 -31.70 -27.25 -18.13
C GLN A 333 -32.22 -26.06 -17.31
N ILE A 334 -33.51 -25.73 -17.44
CA ILE A 334 -34.14 -24.65 -16.65
C ILE A 334 -34.15 -25.03 -15.16
N PHE A 335 -34.44 -26.29 -14.83
CA PHE A 335 -34.32 -26.80 -13.46
C PHE A 335 -32.89 -26.65 -12.93
N ALA A 336 -31.88 -27.07 -13.70
CA ALA A 336 -30.48 -27.04 -13.30
C ALA A 336 -29.99 -25.59 -13.09
N LYS A 337 -30.53 -24.63 -13.85
CA LYS A 337 -30.26 -23.20 -13.67
C LYS A 337 -30.76 -22.71 -12.32
N MET A 338 -31.96 -23.13 -11.93
CA MET A 338 -32.49 -22.85 -10.60
C MET A 338 -31.67 -23.53 -9.50
N ALA A 339 -31.34 -24.81 -9.66
CA ALA A 339 -30.53 -25.55 -8.70
C ALA A 339 -29.15 -24.92 -8.51
N LYS A 340 -28.51 -24.45 -9.60
CA LYS A 340 -27.26 -23.68 -9.56
C LYS A 340 -27.37 -22.46 -8.64
N TRP A 341 -28.38 -21.62 -8.82
CA TRP A 341 -28.51 -20.41 -8.00
C TRP A 341 -28.85 -20.69 -6.54
N VAL A 342 -29.68 -21.71 -6.26
CA VAL A 342 -29.97 -22.12 -4.87
C VAL A 342 -28.70 -22.67 -4.19
N TRP A 343 -27.88 -23.45 -4.90
CA TRP A 343 -26.61 -23.97 -4.39
C TRP A 343 -25.61 -22.86 -4.10
N ILE A 344 -25.45 -21.92 -5.05
CA ILE A 344 -24.62 -20.73 -4.90
C ILE A 344 -25.07 -19.90 -3.70
N LEU A 345 -26.37 -19.66 -3.58
CA LEU A 345 -26.94 -18.89 -2.48
C LEU A 345 -26.62 -19.51 -1.11
N GLY A 346 -26.76 -20.83 -0.99
CA GLY A 346 -26.40 -21.55 0.23
C GLY A 346 -24.90 -21.49 0.54
N SER A 347 -24.06 -21.61 -0.49
CA SER A 347 -22.60 -21.51 -0.35
C SER A 347 -22.18 -20.10 0.08
N PHE A 348 -22.79 -19.06 -0.50
CA PHE A 348 -22.55 -17.66 -0.14
C PHE A 348 -22.99 -17.35 1.29
N ALA A 349 -24.14 -17.85 1.73
CA ALA A 349 -24.58 -17.70 3.12
C ALA A 349 -23.53 -18.23 4.10
N ALA A 350 -23.03 -19.45 3.83
CA ALA A 350 -22.07 -20.12 4.70
C ALA A 350 -20.67 -19.49 4.65
N SER A 351 -20.27 -18.92 3.50
CA SER A 351 -19.00 -18.19 3.37
C SER A 351 -19.02 -16.83 4.07
N LEU A 352 -20.17 -16.17 4.15
CA LEU A 352 -20.34 -14.91 4.87
C LEU A 352 -20.40 -15.13 6.39
N ASP A 353 -21.14 -16.15 6.84
CA ASP A 353 -21.24 -16.52 8.24
C ASP A 353 -21.50 -18.02 8.37
N LEU A 354 -20.60 -18.74 9.05
CA LEU A 354 -20.77 -20.18 9.34
C LEU A 354 -22.01 -20.47 10.20
N LYS A 355 -22.52 -19.46 10.93
CA LYS A 355 -23.75 -19.54 11.73
C LYS A 355 -24.98 -19.02 10.98
N ALA A 356 -24.88 -18.76 9.68
CA ALA A 356 -26.00 -18.33 8.86
C ALA A 356 -27.18 -19.29 9.01
N LYS A 357 -28.40 -18.72 9.06
CA LYS A 357 -29.63 -19.50 9.21
C LYS A 357 -30.61 -19.13 8.11
N ILE A 358 -31.20 -20.17 7.52
CA ILE A 358 -32.40 -20.02 6.70
C ILE A 358 -33.59 -19.99 7.65
N PHE A 359 -34.48 -19.01 7.49
CA PHE A 359 -35.75 -18.96 8.22
C PHE A 359 -36.93 -18.92 7.25
N VAL A 360 -38.03 -19.54 7.68
CA VAL A 360 -39.29 -19.61 6.92
C VAL A 360 -40.39 -19.08 7.83
N VAL A 361 -41.21 -18.19 7.30
CA VAL A 361 -42.35 -17.61 8.02
C VAL A 361 -43.52 -18.59 8.01
N ARG A 362 -44.24 -18.70 9.14
CA ARG A 362 -45.41 -19.58 9.26
C ARG A 362 -46.65 -18.90 8.67
N ARG A 363 -47.55 -19.70 8.09
CA ARG A 363 -48.88 -19.25 7.68
C ARG A 363 -49.64 -18.65 8.88
N GLY A 364 -50.37 -17.55 8.65
CA GLY A 364 -51.11 -16.80 9.66
C GLY A 364 -50.27 -15.81 10.48
N THR A 365 -48.95 -15.73 10.26
CA THR A 365 -48.10 -14.76 10.97
C THR A 365 -48.39 -13.36 10.45
N SER A 366 -48.53 -12.38 11.35
CA SER A 366 -48.67 -10.96 10.98
C SER A 366 -47.46 -10.47 10.19
N PHE A 367 -47.70 -9.66 9.16
CA PHE A 367 -46.66 -9.12 8.31
C PHE A 367 -45.69 -8.21 9.08
N SER A 368 -44.39 -8.41 8.89
CA SER A 368 -43.33 -7.56 9.42
C SER A 368 -42.37 -7.16 8.32
N GLY A 369 -42.40 -5.88 7.92
CA GLY A 369 -41.51 -5.34 6.89
C GLY A 369 -40.01 -5.41 7.22
N VAL A 370 -39.64 -5.75 8.47
CA VAL A 370 -38.25 -6.00 8.89
C VAL A 370 -37.75 -7.36 8.39
N TYR A 371 -38.59 -8.39 8.46
CA TYR A 371 -38.22 -9.77 8.12
C TYR A 371 -38.82 -10.27 6.81
N MET A 372 -39.78 -9.53 6.24
CA MET A 372 -40.64 -9.99 5.16
C MET A 372 -40.76 -8.93 4.06
N GLU A 373 -40.91 -9.40 2.82
CA GLU A 373 -41.18 -8.60 1.63
C GLU A 373 -42.38 -9.22 0.89
N SER A 374 -43.37 -8.41 0.52
CA SER A 374 -44.53 -8.88 -0.24
C SER A 374 -44.15 -9.15 -1.70
N VAL A 375 -44.56 -10.29 -2.25
CA VAL A 375 -44.41 -10.56 -3.71
C VAL A 375 -45.47 -9.91 -4.58
N VAL A 376 -46.58 -9.49 -3.96
CA VAL A 376 -47.60 -8.66 -4.62
C VAL A 376 -47.24 -7.24 -4.24
N GLY A 377 -46.70 -6.48 -5.20
CA GLY A 377 -46.12 -5.16 -4.95
C GLY A 377 -47.07 -4.20 -4.23
N ASP A 378 -46.48 -3.19 -3.59
CA ASP A 378 -47.17 -2.18 -2.76
C ASP A 378 -48.31 -1.48 -3.54
N GLU A 379 -49.51 -2.04 -3.49
CA GLU A 379 -50.73 -1.25 -3.68
C GLU A 379 -50.76 -0.29 -2.49
N LYS A 380 -50.31 0.93 -2.78
CA LYS A 380 -50.18 2.12 -1.93
C LYS A 380 -50.94 2.04 -0.60
N GLU A 381 -50.17 2.31 0.45
CA GLU A 381 -50.59 2.60 1.82
C GLU A 381 -51.93 3.35 1.91
N ASP A 382 -53.03 2.61 2.02
CA ASP A 382 -54.30 3.10 2.56
C ASP A 382 -54.92 1.95 3.36
N GLY A 383 -54.45 1.81 4.60
CA GLY A 383 -54.94 0.83 5.55
C GLY A 383 -53.86 -0.16 5.96
N ARG A 384 -53.17 0.16 7.04
CA ARG A 384 -52.36 -0.74 7.88
C ARG A 384 -53.28 -1.79 8.55
N GLY A 385 -54.02 -2.55 7.74
CA GLY A 385 -54.82 -3.68 8.20
C GLY A 385 -53.90 -4.83 8.59
N ASP A 386 -54.43 -5.74 9.42
CA ASP A 386 -53.80 -7.01 9.76
C ASP A 386 -53.60 -7.84 8.47
N LEU A 387 -52.44 -7.66 7.83
CA LEU A 387 -52.00 -8.54 6.76
C LEU A 387 -51.34 -9.74 7.40
N SER A 388 -51.78 -10.93 7.01
CA SER A 388 -51.15 -12.18 7.44
C SER A 388 -50.51 -12.91 6.27
N VAL A 389 -49.45 -13.64 6.59
CA VAL A 389 -48.72 -14.47 5.63
C VAL A 389 -49.54 -15.70 5.30
N GLU A 390 -49.80 -15.94 4.02
CA GLU A 390 -50.43 -17.18 3.56
C GLU A 390 -49.39 -18.26 3.30
N PHE A 391 -48.33 -17.90 2.54
CA PHE A 391 -47.24 -18.82 2.22
C PHE A 391 -45.98 -18.05 1.81
N VAL A 392 -44.85 -18.76 1.83
CA VAL A 392 -43.52 -18.25 1.51
C VAL A 392 -43.16 -18.61 0.06
N THR A 393 -42.70 -17.64 -0.72
CA THR A 393 -42.18 -17.83 -2.08
C THR A 393 -40.65 -17.81 -2.14
N MET A 394 -39.98 -17.26 -1.12
CA MET A 394 -38.54 -17.40 -0.91
C MET A 394 -38.23 -17.32 0.60
N PRO A 395 -37.47 -18.25 1.19
CA PRO A 395 -37.05 -18.15 2.58
C PRO A 395 -36.19 -16.91 2.82
N GLY A 396 -36.20 -16.43 4.07
CA GLY A 396 -35.28 -15.39 4.51
C GLY A 396 -33.97 -15.98 5.03
N PHE A 397 -32.95 -15.13 5.14
CA PHE A 397 -31.64 -15.50 5.66
C PHE A 397 -31.23 -14.56 6.78
N LYS A 398 -30.69 -15.12 7.87
CA LYS A 398 -29.98 -14.37 8.91
C LYS A 398 -28.50 -14.69 8.78
N ILE A 399 -27.69 -13.68 8.46
CA ILE A 399 -26.25 -13.79 8.23
C ILE A 399 -25.58 -12.73 9.09
N GLY A 400 -24.91 -13.14 10.18
CA GLY A 400 -24.47 -12.23 11.23
C GLY A 400 -25.64 -11.38 11.76
N ASP A 401 -25.47 -10.06 11.69
CA ASP A 401 -26.47 -9.06 12.10
C ASP A 401 -27.41 -8.65 10.96
N SER A 402 -27.14 -9.11 9.73
CA SER A 402 -27.95 -8.79 8.56
C SER A 402 -29.11 -9.77 8.39
N VAL A 403 -30.28 -9.22 8.01
CA VAL A 403 -31.49 -9.99 7.71
C VAL A 403 -31.86 -9.76 6.26
N PHE A 404 -31.86 -10.83 5.47
CA PHE A 404 -32.43 -10.87 4.13
C PHE A 404 -33.87 -11.35 4.24
N LYS A 405 -34.79 -10.49 3.80
CA LYS A 405 -36.23 -10.67 4.00
C LYS A 405 -36.75 -11.90 3.27
N SER A 406 -37.67 -12.62 3.92
CA SER A 406 -38.41 -13.70 3.28
C SER A 406 -39.45 -13.10 2.34
N GLN A 407 -39.54 -13.60 1.11
CA GLN A 407 -40.58 -13.20 0.18
C GLN A 407 -41.85 -13.99 0.49
N VAL A 408 -42.96 -13.28 0.71
CA VAL A 408 -44.21 -13.85 1.20
C VAL A 408 -45.40 -13.36 0.38
N TYR A 409 -46.40 -14.24 0.24
CA TYR A 409 -47.72 -13.86 -0.23
C TYR A 409 -48.60 -13.50 0.97
N LEU A 410 -49.30 -12.36 0.87
CA LEU A 410 -50.10 -11.80 1.95
C LEU A 410 -51.58 -11.80 1.58
N SER A 411 -52.43 -11.96 2.57
CA SER A 411 -53.88 -11.74 2.49
C SER A 411 -54.31 -10.85 3.66
N LYS A 412 -55.41 -10.12 3.48
CA LYS A 412 -56.09 -9.44 4.61
C LYS A 412 -56.78 -10.53 5.45
N THR A 413 -56.51 -10.54 6.75
CA THR A 413 -57.23 -11.42 7.70
C THR A 413 -58.67 -11.00 7.88
#